data_AF-T1ARV1-F1
#
_entry.id   AF-T1ARV1-F1
#
_cell.length_a   1.000
_cell.length_b   1.000
_cell.length_c   1.000
_cell.angle_alpha   90.00
_cell.angle_beta   90.00
_cell.angle_gamma   90.00
#
_symmetry.space_group_name_H-M   'P 1'
#
loop_
_entity.id
_entity.type
_entity.pdbx_description
1 polymer ?
#
loop_
_entity_poly.entity_id
_entity_poly.type
_entity_poly.pdbx_seq_one_letter_code
_entity_poly.pdbx_strand_id
1 'polypeptide(L)' 'MNGPLRRVALVGGGITLFGVRAATFPELIQEAGARGFGSLPNLAPEDVDSLFVGAAQPERLAFQSHVAPLAAELLGL' A
#
# COMPACT_ATOMS: atom_id res chain seq x y z
N MET A 1 -1.76 6.51 31.23
CA MET A 1 -2.33 7.85 30.99
C MET A 1 -2.69 7.91 29.51
N ASN A 2 -3.96 8.09 29.16
CA ASN A 2 -4.35 8.33 27.77
C ASN A 2 -4.11 9.80 27.45
N GLY A 3 -3.16 10.09 26.56
CA GLY A 3 -3.00 11.43 26.01
C GLY A 3 -4.24 11.86 25.20
N PRO A 4 -4.34 13.15 24.84
CA PRO A 4 -5.45 13.63 24.02
C PRO A 4 -5.51 12.88 22.68
N LEU A 5 -6.73 12.58 22.22
CA LEU A 5 -6.98 11.98 20.91
C LEU A 5 -6.39 12.88 19.82
N ARG A 6 -5.44 12.34 19.05
CA ARG A 6 -4.78 13.05 17.95
C ARG A 6 -5.73 13.12 16.76
N ARG A 7 -5.80 14.28 16.12
CA ARG A 7 -6.51 14.44 14.83
C ARG A 7 -5.69 13.76 13.73
N VAL A 8 -6.38 13.09 12.81
CA VAL A 8 -5.79 12.38 11.67
C VAL A 8 -6.31 13.00 10.38
N ALA A 9 -5.48 13.04 9.35
CA ALA A 9 -5.84 13.51 8.02
C ALA A 9 -5.41 12.49 6.96
N LEU A 10 -6.16 12.43 5.86
CA LEU A 10 -5.73 11.77 4.64
C LEU A 10 -4.88 12.75 3.85
N VAL A 11 -3.62 12.39 3.58
CA VAL A 11 -2.66 13.30 2.94
C VAL A 11 -2.47 13.02 1.45
N GLY A 12 -2.76 11.81 0.99
CA GLY A 12 -2.65 11.40 -0.41
C GLY A 12 -3.41 10.10 -0.69
N GLY A 13 -3.38 9.65 -1.94
CA GLY A 13 -4.09 8.44 -2.35
C GLY A 13 -3.77 8.00 -3.78
N GLY A 14 -3.78 6.69 -3.99
CA GLY A 14 -3.53 6.05 -5.28
C GLY A 14 -4.46 4.86 -5.47
N ILE A 15 -4.92 4.66 -6.70
CA ILE A 15 -5.82 3.56 -7.05
C ILE A 15 -5.49 3.02 -8.44
N THR A 16 -5.62 1.71 -8.61
CA THR A 16 -5.54 1.05 -9.92
C THR A 16 -6.89 1.07 -10.63
N LEU A 17 -6.91 0.71 -11.91
CA LEU A 17 -8.18 0.41 -12.59
C LEU A 17 -8.72 -0.94 -12.14
N PHE A 18 -10.04 -1.00 -11.95
CA PHE A 18 -10.75 -2.19 -11.49
C PHE A 18 -11.26 -2.98 -12.70
N GLY A 19 -11.23 -4.31 -12.61
CA GLY A 19 -11.75 -5.21 -13.64
C GLY A 19 -10.82 -6.39 -13.95
N VAL A 20 -11.16 -7.14 -15.00
CA VAL A 20 -10.30 -8.22 -15.50
C VAL A 20 -9.10 -7.60 -16.20
N ARG A 21 -7.91 -7.83 -15.64
CA ARG A 21 -6.66 -7.25 -16.14
C ARG A 21 -5.59 -8.33 -16.22
N ALA A 22 -4.75 -8.24 -17.25
CA ALA A 22 -3.49 -8.97 -17.32
C ALA A 22 -2.47 -8.28 -16.40
N ALA A 23 -2.72 -8.35 -15.09
CA ALA A 23 -1.86 -7.80 -14.05
C ALA A 23 -1.83 -8.77 -12.87
N THR A 24 -0.63 -8.99 -12.35
CA THR A 24 -0.36 -9.79 -11.17
C THR A 24 -0.60 -8.98 -9.89
N PHE A 25 -0.76 -9.67 -8.77
CA PHE A 25 -0.91 -9.02 -7.46
C PHE A 25 0.25 -8.07 -7.11
N PRO A 26 1.54 -8.43 -7.32
CA PRO A 26 2.67 -7.51 -7.19
C PRO A 26 2.60 -6.26 -8.07
N GLU A 27 2.18 -6.41 -9.33
CA GLU A 27 2.06 -5.27 -10.26
C GLU A 27 0.96 -4.31 -9.82
N LEU A 28 -0.16 -4.82 -9.30
CA LEU A 28 -1.23 -3.98 -8.77
C LEU A 28 -0.79 -3.20 -7.52
N ILE A 29 0.02 -3.81 -6.64
CA ILE A 29 0.62 -3.11 -5.50
C ILE A 29 1.52 -1.97 -5.98
N GLN A 30 2.43 -2.25 -6.91
CA GLN A 30 3.35 -1.24 -7.46
C GLN A 30 2.60 -0.12 -8.18
N GLU A 31 1.55 -0.45 -8.96
CA GLU A 31 0.75 0.55 -9.66
C GLU A 31 0.02 1.48 -8.68
N ALA A 32 -0.63 0.93 -7.65
CA ALA A 32 -1.30 1.72 -6.62
C ALA A 32 -0.29 2.57 -5.83
N GLY A 33 0.84 1.98 -5.47
CA GLY A 33 1.94 2.62 -4.75
C GLY A 33 2.54 3.80 -5.48
N ALA A 34 2.93 3.60 -6.75
CA ALA A 34 3.49 4.65 -7.59
C ALA A 34 2.54 5.85 -7.71
N ARG A 35 1.22 5.60 -7.85
CA ARG A 35 0.20 6.66 -7.87
C ARG A 35 0.03 7.34 -6.52
N GLY A 36 0.02 6.56 -5.44
CA GLY A 36 -0.14 7.06 -4.08
C GLY A 36 1.04 7.90 -3.62
N PHE A 37 2.24 7.33 -3.58
CA PHE A 37 3.47 8.02 -3.21
C PHE A 37 3.84 9.12 -4.21
N GLY A 38 3.60 8.91 -5.50
CA GLY A 38 3.80 9.96 -6.53
C GLY A 38 2.91 11.19 -6.35
N SER A 39 1.78 11.07 -5.63
CA SER A 39 0.93 12.22 -5.28
C SER A 39 1.47 13.05 -4.10
N LEU A 40 2.54 12.57 -3.45
CA LEU A 40 3.11 13.09 -2.21
C LEU A 40 4.61 13.43 -2.39
N PRO A 41 4.96 14.52 -3.10
CA PRO A 41 6.35 14.81 -3.47
C PRO A 41 7.28 15.12 -2.28
N ASN A 42 6.72 15.34 -1.09
CA ASN A 42 7.47 15.64 0.13
C ASN A 42 7.50 14.46 1.11
N LEU A 43 7.04 13.27 0.70
CA LEU A 43 7.07 12.07 1.54
C LEU A 43 8.21 11.16 1.08
N ALA A 44 9.19 10.92 1.96
CA ALA A 44 10.24 9.95 1.74
C ALA A 44 9.89 8.61 2.43
N PRO A 45 10.49 7.47 2.01
CA PRO A 45 10.24 6.18 2.65
C PRO A 45 10.49 6.19 4.16
N GLU A 46 11.54 6.89 4.62
CA GLU A 46 11.89 7.03 6.03
C GLU A 46 10.85 7.77 6.89
N ASP A 47 9.92 8.50 6.25
CA ASP A 47 8.80 9.15 6.94
C ASP A 47 7.63 8.20 7.23
N VAL A 48 7.67 6.96 6.72
CA VAL A 48 6.61 5.96 6.87
C VAL A 48 6.94 5.02 8.03
N ASP A 49 6.32 5.27 9.18
CA ASP A 49 6.52 4.43 10.38
C ASP A 49 5.93 3.01 10.24
N SER A 50 4.87 2.84 9.46
CA SER A 50 4.10 1.59 9.42
C SER A 50 3.27 1.45 8.15
N LEU A 51 3.20 0.22 7.65
CA LEU A 51 2.35 -0.18 6.54
C LEU A 51 1.26 -1.15 7.00
N PHE A 52 0.01 -0.90 6.60
CA PHE A 52 -1.12 -1.79 6.81
C PHE A 52 -1.62 -2.30 5.46
N VAL A 53 -1.69 -3.63 5.30
CA VAL A 53 -2.14 -4.26 4.05
C VAL A 53 -3.35 -5.13 4.32
N GLY A 54 -4.45 -4.84 3.61
CA GLY A 54 -5.64 -5.66 3.58
C GLY A 54 -5.75 -6.40 2.25
N ALA A 55 -5.81 -7.73 2.27
CA ALA A 55 -6.02 -8.54 1.09
C ALA A 55 -6.94 -9.73 1.42
N ALA A 56 -7.97 -9.94 0.60
CA ALA A 56 -8.85 -11.10 0.72
C ALA A 56 -8.37 -12.19 -0.25
N GLN A 57 -8.10 -13.38 0.29
CA GLN A 57 -7.68 -14.57 -0.49
C GLN A 57 -6.39 -14.45 -1.35
N PRO A 58 -5.35 -13.70 -0.94
CA PRO A 58 -4.13 -13.58 -1.73
C PRO A 58 -3.41 -14.95 -1.90
N GLU A 59 -3.54 -15.85 -0.92
CA GLU A 59 -2.97 -17.20 -0.96
C GLU A 59 -3.63 -18.09 -2.00
N ARG A 60 -4.94 -17.92 -2.22
CA ARG A 60 -5.70 -18.77 -3.15
C ARG A 60 -5.58 -18.29 -4.57
N LEU A 61 -5.59 -16.97 -4.78
CA LEU A 61 -5.72 -16.36 -6.10
C LEU A 61 -4.39 -15.88 -6.66
N ALA A 62 -3.43 -15.56 -5.79
CA ALA A 62 -2.10 -15.07 -6.18
C ALA A 62 -0.96 -15.90 -5.56
N PHE A 63 -1.27 -16.96 -4.82
CA PHE A 63 -0.30 -17.83 -4.14
C PHE A 63 0.66 -17.07 -3.23
N GLN A 64 0.16 -16.01 -2.58
CA GLN A 64 0.96 -15.15 -1.69
C GLN A 64 0.41 -15.10 -0.26
N SER A 65 1.19 -15.63 0.69
CA SER A 65 0.87 -15.61 2.13
C SER A 65 1.35 -14.36 2.84
N HIS A 66 2.57 -13.91 2.55
CA HIS A 66 3.19 -12.78 3.25
C HIS A 66 2.97 -11.48 2.47
N VAL A 67 1.72 -11.03 2.41
CA VAL A 67 1.34 -9.87 1.59
C VAL A 67 1.89 -8.54 2.09
N ALA A 68 1.95 -8.33 3.42
CA ALA A 68 2.46 -7.06 3.96
C ALA A 68 3.98 -6.90 3.75
N PRO A 69 4.83 -7.91 4.04
CA PRO A 69 6.25 -7.83 3.71
C PRO A 69 6.52 -7.68 2.21
N LEU A 70 5.78 -8.41 1.36
CA LEU A 70 5.89 -8.24 -0.09
C LEU A 70 5.55 -6.81 -0.52
N ALA A 71 4.47 -6.23 0.01
CA ALA A 71 4.09 -4.88 -0.34
C ALA A 71 5.13 -3.85 0.12
N ALA A 72 5.70 -3.99 1.33
CA ALA A 72 6.77 -3.12 1.81
C ALA A 72 7.98 -3.16 0.85
N GLU A 73 8.47 -4.35 0.51
CA GLU A 73 9.58 -4.55 -0.42
C GLU A 73 9.30 -3.91 -1.79
N LEU A 74 8.12 -4.15 -2.37
CA LEU A 74 7.76 -3.61 -3.68
C LEU A 74 7.58 -2.08 -3.71
N LEU A 75 7.27 -1.49 -2.54
CA LEU A 75 7.08 -0.04 -2.40
C LEU A 75 8.36 0.68 -1.94
N GLY A 76 9.42 -0.06 -1.61
CA GLY A 76 10.66 0.49 -1.08
C GLY A 76 10.51 1.05 0.34
N LEU A 77 9.64 0.44 1.15
CA LEU A 77 9.39 0.80 2.55
C LEU A 77 10.07 -0.17 3.52
#